data_AF-A0A6L6H1F5-F1
#
_entry.id   AF-A0A6L6H1F5-F1
#
_cell.length_a   1.000
_cell.length_b   1.000
_cell.length_c   1.000
_cell.angle_alpha   90.00
_cell.angle_beta   90.00
_cell.angle_gamma   90.00
#
_symmetry.space_group_name_H-M   'P 1'
#
loop_
_entity.id
_entity.type
_entity.pdbx_description
1 polymer ?
#
loop_
_entity_poly.entity_id
_entity_poly.type
_entity_poly.pdbx_seq_one_letter_code
_entity_poly.pdbx_strand_id
1 'polypeptide(L)'
;METILAICIGLALSATVGFRIFTPLLITGIFERIDWITLTEGFSWIGSTPALVAFGAATLFEIAVNYIPAVGSVMKALATPLAAIAGILLTASFIGDMSPLLEWSIAIIGGGGVATMSHTAVTAVKSISETAVLSPAVAVAEDTTATLVPIAIFLIPMLAIVFVVLVPLLIFIYYNKRKRRAV
;
A
#
# COMPACT_ATOMS: atom_id res chain seq x y z
N MET A 1 3.18 8.09 16.11
CA MET A 1 2.39 6.84 15.88
C MET A 1 2.94 5.79 16.84
N GLU A 2 2.16 4.85 17.37
CA GLU A 2 2.80 3.71 18.07
C GLU A 2 3.77 3.06 17.08
N THR A 3 5.08 3.06 17.38
CA THR A 3 6.15 2.71 16.44
C THR A 3 5.92 1.35 15.77
N ILE A 4 5.31 0.42 16.49
CA ILE A 4 4.91 -0.90 15.99
C ILE A 4 3.87 -0.79 14.87
N LEU A 5 2.85 0.06 15.03
CA LEU A 5 1.80 0.26 14.04
C LEU A 5 2.36 0.91 12.77
N ALA A 6 3.30 1.86 12.92
CA ALA A 6 4.01 2.47 11.79
C ALA A 6 4.80 1.43 10.97
N ILE A 7 5.56 0.57 11.67
CA ILE A 7 6.29 -0.54 11.05
C ILE A 7 5.31 -1.48 10.33
N CYS A 8 4.21 -1.86 10.98
CA CYS A 8 3.20 -2.73 10.38
C CYS A 8 2.57 -2.12 9.11
N ILE A 9 2.24 -0.83 9.11
CA ILE A 9 1.70 -0.14 7.93
C ILE A 9 2.75 -0.12 6.80
N GLY A 10 3.99 0.25 7.11
CA GLY A 10 5.08 0.27 6.15
C GLY A 10 5.31 -1.09 5.48
N LEU A 11 5.38 -2.15 6.28
CA LEU A 11 5.55 -3.53 5.79
C LEU A 11 4.31 -4.04 5.03
N ALA A 12 3.10 -3.71 5.48
CA ALA A 12 1.87 -4.09 4.79
C ALA A 12 1.78 -3.41 3.41
N LEU A 13 2.10 -2.12 3.33
CA LEU A 13 2.18 -1.40 2.05
C LEU A 13 3.29 -1.98 1.17
N SER A 14 4.44 -2.33 1.75
CA SER A 14 5.51 -3.00 1.02
C SER A 14 5.06 -4.33 0.39
N ALA A 15 4.23 -5.11 1.07
CA ALA A 15 3.67 -6.35 0.51
C ALA A 15 2.76 -6.10 -0.71
N THR A 16 2.13 -4.93 -0.80
CA THR A 16 1.27 -4.59 -1.95
C THR A 16 2.07 -4.20 -3.20
N VAL A 17 3.34 -3.83 -3.04
CA VAL A 17 4.27 -3.53 -4.15
C VAL A 17 4.43 -4.73 -5.07
N GLY A 18 4.28 -5.96 -4.53
CA GLY A 18 4.39 -7.18 -5.31
C GLY A 18 3.33 -7.34 -6.41
N PHE A 19 2.18 -6.68 -6.28
CA PHE A 19 1.12 -6.69 -7.29
C PHE A 19 1.35 -5.61 -8.35
N ARG A 20 1.72 -4.41 -7.91
CA ARG A 20 2.12 -3.26 -8.74
C ARG A 20 3.13 -2.43 -7.97
N ILE A 21 4.23 -2.08 -8.61
CA ILE A 21 5.34 -1.41 -7.94
C ILE A 21 4.97 0.03 -7.57
N PHE A 22 4.33 0.74 -8.52
CA PHE A 22 4.12 2.18 -8.40
C PHE A 22 2.76 2.54 -7.80
N THR A 23 1.75 1.68 -7.91
CA THR A 23 0.40 1.96 -7.41
C THR A 23 0.35 2.23 -5.90
N PRO A 24 1.00 1.45 -5.02
CA PRO A 24 1.01 1.74 -3.59
C PRO A 24 1.72 3.05 -3.25
N LEU A 25 2.78 3.41 -3.98
CA LEU A 25 3.47 4.70 -3.84
C LEU A 25 2.57 5.87 -4.24
N LEU A 26 1.86 5.73 -5.36
CA LEU A 26 0.90 6.73 -5.82
C LEU A 26 -0.21 6.95 -4.79
N ILE A 27 -0.80 5.87 -4.27
CA ILE A 27 -1.86 5.94 -3.25
C ILE A 27 -1.33 6.59 -1.98
N THR A 28 -0.15 6.20 -1.52
CA THR A 28 0.50 6.79 -0.34
C THR A 28 0.73 8.30 -0.53
N GLY A 29 1.23 8.72 -1.70
CA GLY A 29 1.38 10.14 -2.01
C GLY A 29 0.06 10.90 -2.08
N ILE A 30 -1.00 10.31 -2.64
CA ILE A 30 -2.33 10.93 -2.68
C ILE A 30 -2.85 11.14 -1.26
N PHE A 31 -2.72 10.14 -0.40
CA PHE A 31 -3.18 10.18 0.99
C PHE A 31 -2.41 11.22 1.81
N GLU A 32 -1.10 11.37 1.58
CA GLU A 32 -0.33 12.49 2.15
C GLU A 32 -0.82 13.84 1.60
N ARG A 33 -1.03 13.94 0.28
CA ARG A 33 -1.44 15.22 -0.34
C ARG A 33 -2.79 15.75 0.15
N ILE A 34 -3.70 14.88 0.58
CA ILE A 34 -5.00 15.26 1.15
C ILE A 34 -4.97 15.36 2.68
N ASP A 35 -3.77 15.36 3.29
CA ASP A 35 -3.53 15.39 4.73
C ASP A 35 -4.22 14.24 5.50
N TRP A 36 -4.44 13.09 4.85
CA TRP A 36 -5.07 11.92 5.49
C TRP A 36 -4.07 11.12 6.32
N ILE A 37 -2.82 11.08 5.87
CA ILE A 37 -1.68 10.50 6.59
C ILE A 37 -0.59 11.56 6.67
N THR A 38 0.26 11.47 7.69
CA THR A 38 1.47 12.29 7.80
C THR A 38 2.69 11.38 7.74
N LEU A 39 3.53 11.60 6.74
CA LEU A 39 4.79 10.87 6.59
C LEU A 39 5.89 11.47 7.49
N THR A 40 6.94 10.68 7.76
CA THR A 40 8.13 11.13 8.49
C THR A 40 8.78 12.36 7.85
N GLU A 41 9.40 13.22 8.66
CA GLU A 41 10.20 14.35 8.17
C GLU A 41 11.24 13.88 7.14
N GLY A 42 11.20 14.45 5.94
CA GLY A 42 12.05 14.05 4.80
C GLY A 42 11.37 13.17 3.75
N PHE A 43 10.15 12.65 4.02
CA PHE A 43 9.36 11.87 3.05
C PHE A 43 8.09 12.58 2.55
N SER A 44 7.78 13.77 3.05
CA SER A 44 6.63 14.58 2.60
C SER A 44 6.65 14.90 1.09
N TRP A 45 7.82 14.86 0.45
CA TRP A 45 7.94 15.03 -1.01
C TRP A 45 7.16 13.98 -1.80
N ILE A 46 6.83 12.81 -1.22
CA ILE A 46 6.03 11.77 -1.86
C ILE A 46 4.62 12.27 -2.23
N GLY A 47 4.04 13.20 -1.46
CA GLY A 47 2.77 13.86 -1.78
C GLY A 47 2.88 15.10 -2.68
N SER A 48 4.09 15.50 -3.06
CA SER A 48 4.30 16.66 -3.92
C SER A 48 3.72 16.43 -5.32
N THR A 49 3.29 17.50 -6.00
CA THR A 49 2.74 17.40 -7.37
C THR A 49 3.70 16.70 -8.34
N PRO A 50 5.02 16.98 -8.35
CA PRO A 50 5.97 16.27 -9.20
C PRO A 50 6.02 14.77 -8.91
N ALA A 51 6.02 14.36 -7.64
CA ALA A 51 6.05 12.96 -7.24
C ALA A 51 4.77 12.23 -7.68
N LEU A 52 3.60 12.84 -7.47
CA LEU A 52 2.32 12.26 -7.90
C LEU A 52 2.23 12.08 -9.41
N VAL A 53 2.70 13.06 -10.18
CA VAL A 53 2.74 12.95 -11.65
C VAL A 53 3.70 11.84 -12.08
N ALA A 54 4.87 11.74 -11.44
CA ALA A 54 5.85 10.70 -11.73
C ALA A 54 5.31 9.29 -11.40
N PHE A 55 4.73 9.09 -10.20
CA PHE A 55 4.13 7.81 -9.81
C PHE A 55 2.92 7.48 -10.68
N GLY A 56 2.07 8.45 -11.00
CA GLY A 56 0.93 8.26 -11.90
C GLY A 56 1.35 7.84 -13.31
N ALA A 57 2.35 8.53 -13.88
CA ALA A 57 2.92 8.16 -15.17
C ALA A 57 3.58 6.76 -15.12
N ALA A 58 4.30 6.44 -14.04
CA ALA A 58 4.93 5.15 -13.84
C ALA A 58 3.90 4.01 -13.71
N THR A 59 2.79 4.21 -13.00
CA THR A 59 1.68 3.25 -12.93
C THR A 59 1.05 3.03 -14.30
N LEU A 60 0.78 4.10 -15.07
CA LEU A 60 0.26 3.98 -16.43
C LEU A 60 1.24 3.23 -17.35
N PHE A 61 2.54 3.52 -17.21
CA PHE A 61 3.58 2.81 -17.95
C PHE A 61 3.64 1.33 -17.57
N GLU A 62 3.57 1.00 -16.28
CA GLU A 62 3.52 -0.37 -15.78
C GLU A 62 2.31 -1.16 -16.35
N ILE A 63 1.17 -0.50 -16.57
CA ILE A 63 0.01 -1.09 -17.26
C ILE A 63 0.29 -1.26 -18.76
N ALA A 64 0.81 -0.22 -19.41
CA ALA A 64 1.05 -0.20 -20.86
C ALA A 64 2.12 -1.21 -21.31
N VAL A 65 3.14 -1.43 -20.50
CA VAL A 65 4.26 -2.34 -20.79
C VAL A 65 3.80 -3.79 -20.97
N ASN A 66 2.68 -4.19 -20.35
CA ASN A 66 2.09 -5.52 -20.54
C ASN A 66 1.64 -5.77 -22.00
N TYR A 67 1.50 -4.74 -22.82
CA TYR A 67 1.06 -4.85 -24.21
C TYR A 67 2.20 -4.76 -25.23
N ILE A 68 3.42 -4.39 -24.82
CA ILE A 68 4.56 -4.16 -25.72
C ILE A 68 5.71 -5.12 -25.36
N PRO A 69 5.91 -6.23 -26.11
CA PRO A 69 6.86 -7.29 -25.73
C PRO A 69 8.30 -6.83 -25.54
N ALA A 70 8.79 -5.92 -26.40
CA ALA A 70 10.17 -5.43 -26.35
C ALA A 70 10.45 -4.58 -25.08
N VAL A 71 9.49 -3.75 -24.68
CA VAL A 71 9.58 -2.94 -23.45
C VAL A 71 9.34 -3.83 -22.22
N GLY A 72 8.49 -4.85 -22.36
CA GLY A 72 8.19 -5.85 -21.33
C GLY A 72 9.43 -6.56 -20.80
N SER A 73 10.36 -6.95 -21.66
CA SER A 73 11.58 -7.66 -21.23
C SER A 73 12.51 -6.80 -20.38
N VAL A 74 12.68 -5.52 -20.73
CA VAL A 74 13.50 -4.57 -19.96
C VAL A 74 12.84 -4.27 -18.62
N MET A 75 11.54 -4.01 -18.63
CA MET A 75 10.79 -3.77 -17.40
C MET A 75 10.85 -4.97 -16.46
N LYS A 76 10.69 -6.20 -16.95
CA LYS A 76 10.79 -7.41 -16.13
C LYS A 76 12.15 -7.54 -15.43
N ALA A 77 13.24 -7.13 -16.08
CA ALA A 77 14.57 -7.13 -15.47
C ALA A 77 14.72 -6.06 -14.37
N LEU A 78 14.09 -4.89 -14.56
CA LEU A 78 14.15 -3.78 -13.61
C LEU A 78 13.08 -3.86 -12.51
N ALA A 79 12.02 -4.64 -12.71
CA ALA A 79 10.87 -4.69 -11.81
C ALA A 79 11.26 -5.17 -10.41
N THR A 80 12.09 -6.22 -10.29
CA THR A 80 12.54 -6.72 -8.99
C THR A 80 13.35 -5.70 -8.17
N PRO A 81 14.41 -5.05 -8.72
CA PRO A 81 15.13 -4.02 -7.95
C PRO A 81 14.26 -2.79 -7.68
N LEU A 82 13.37 -2.40 -8.59
CA LEU A 82 12.41 -1.32 -8.35
C LEU A 82 11.43 -1.66 -7.23
N ALA A 83 10.93 -2.90 -7.18
CA ALA A 83 10.06 -3.38 -6.10
C ALA A 83 10.78 -3.29 -4.75
N ALA A 84 12.06 -3.70 -4.69
CA ALA A 84 12.87 -3.55 -3.48
C ALA A 84 12.91 -2.08 -3.03
N ILE A 85 13.27 -1.17 -3.92
CA ILE A 85 13.40 0.26 -3.61
C ILE A 85 12.06 0.85 -3.18
N ALA A 86 10.96 0.53 -3.87
CA ALA A 86 9.62 0.98 -3.53
C ALA A 86 9.20 0.49 -2.14
N GLY A 87 9.46 -0.78 -1.81
CA GLY A 87 9.17 -1.35 -0.48
C GLY A 87 9.98 -0.71 0.64
N ILE A 88 11.25 -0.41 0.39
CA ILE A 88 12.14 0.32 1.31
C ILE A 88 11.59 1.72 1.56
N LEU A 89 11.30 2.46 0.49
CA LEU A 89 10.79 3.83 0.57
C LEU A 89 9.48 3.89 1.34
N LEU A 90 8.51 3.02 1.02
CA LEU A 90 7.24 2.96 1.74
C LEU A 90 7.45 2.68 3.22
N THR A 91 8.30 1.71 3.56
CA THR A 91 8.54 1.33 4.95
C THR A 91 9.24 2.45 5.74
N ALA A 92 10.27 3.07 5.16
CA ALA A 92 10.98 4.19 5.77
C ALA A 92 10.07 5.42 5.96
N SER A 93 9.15 5.68 5.02
CA SER A 93 8.27 6.85 5.06
C SER A 93 7.33 6.90 6.27
N PHE A 94 7.08 5.78 6.94
CA PHE A 94 6.26 5.72 8.16
C PHE A 94 7.07 5.62 9.45
N ILE A 95 8.31 5.14 9.38
CA ILE A 95 9.15 4.90 10.55
C ILE A 95 10.00 6.17 10.80
N GLY A 96 9.57 7.05 11.70
CA GLY A 96 10.27 8.32 11.96
C GLY A 96 10.90 8.46 13.35
N ASP A 97 10.35 7.78 14.36
CA ASP A 97 10.75 7.94 15.77
C ASP A 97 11.73 6.84 16.22
N MET A 98 12.78 6.55 15.43
CA MET A 98 13.73 5.46 15.70
C MET A 98 15.18 5.86 15.43
N SER A 99 16.14 5.06 15.92
CA SER A 99 17.54 5.27 15.53
C SER A 99 17.71 5.00 14.03
N PRO A 100 18.50 5.80 13.29
CA PRO A 100 18.63 5.66 11.84
C PRO A 100 19.07 4.26 11.41
N LEU A 101 19.97 3.63 12.18
CA LEU A 101 20.42 2.26 11.91
C LEU A 101 19.25 1.27 11.93
N LEU A 102 18.35 1.39 12.91
CA LEU A 102 17.24 0.47 13.08
C LEU A 102 16.15 0.73 12.03
N GLU A 103 15.83 1.99 11.77
CA GLU A 103 14.90 2.40 10.70
C GLU A 103 15.32 1.83 9.34
N TRP A 104 16.56 2.07 8.93
CA TRP A 104 17.07 1.57 7.65
C TRP A 104 17.20 0.05 7.63
N SER A 105 17.52 -0.59 8.76
CA SER A 105 17.54 -2.06 8.85
C SER A 105 16.14 -2.64 8.60
N ILE A 106 15.10 -2.08 9.22
CA ILE A 106 13.71 -2.52 9.02
C ILE A 106 13.24 -2.20 7.61
N ALA A 107 13.55 -1.02 7.08
CA ALA A 107 13.16 -0.63 5.74
C ALA A 107 13.82 -1.51 4.67
N ILE A 108 15.14 -1.78 4.78
CA ILE A 108 15.89 -2.60 3.83
C ILE A 108 15.49 -4.07 3.93
N ILE A 109 15.58 -4.66 5.12
CA ILE A 109 15.36 -6.09 5.32
C ILE A 109 13.87 -6.41 5.27
N GLY A 110 13.07 -5.68 6.05
CA GLY A 110 11.63 -5.87 6.11
C GLY A 110 10.95 -5.32 4.86
N GLY A 111 11.05 -4.02 4.61
CA GLY A 111 10.43 -3.37 3.47
C GLY A 111 10.89 -3.96 2.14
N GLY A 112 12.17 -3.84 1.81
CA GLY A 112 12.72 -4.37 0.55
C GLY A 112 12.55 -5.88 0.39
N GLY A 113 12.73 -6.65 1.46
CA GLY A 113 12.52 -8.10 1.46
C GLY A 113 11.07 -8.48 1.16
N VAL A 114 10.10 -7.88 1.86
CA VAL A 114 8.67 -8.17 1.67
C VAL A 114 8.19 -7.78 0.27
N ALA A 115 8.62 -6.63 -0.27
CA ALA A 115 8.27 -6.22 -1.63
C ALA A 115 8.83 -7.16 -2.70
N THR A 116 10.10 -7.57 -2.59
CA THR A 116 10.71 -8.48 -3.56
C THR A 116 10.12 -9.89 -3.49
N MET A 117 9.85 -10.39 -2.29
CA MET A 117 9.21 -11.70 -2.09
C MET A 117 7.80 -11.72 -2.67
N SER A 118 6.99 -10.70 -2.39
CA SER A 118 5.64 -10.58 -2.95
C SER A 118 5.67 -10.46 -4.47
N HIS A 119 6.56 -9.63 -5.03
CA HIS A 119 6.71 -9.45 -6.47
C HIS A 119 7.10 -10.73 -7.20
N THR A 120 8.06 -11.48 -6.65
CA THR A 120 8.49 -12.77 -7.23
C THR A 120 7.40 -13.83 -7.13
N ALA A 121 6.66 -13.89 -6.02
CA ALA A 121 5.52 -14.79 -5.86
C ALA A 121 4.41 -14.51 -6.89
N VAL A 122 4.04 -13.24 -7.05
CA VAL A 122 3.03 -12.81 -8.04
C VAL A 122 3.50 -13.13 -9.48
N THR A 123 4.77 -12.88 -9.78
CA THR A 123 5.37 -13.21 -11.09
C THR A 123 5.35 -14.72 -11.36
N ALA A 124 5.59 -15.55 -10.34
CA ALA A 124 5.50 -17.02 -10.47
C ALA A 124 4.05 -17.50 -10.69
N VAL A 125 3.06 -16.87 -10.06
CA VAL A 125 1.64 -17.18 -10.33
C VAL A 125 1.26 -16.82 -11.76
N LYS A 126 1.74 -15.69 -12.26
CA LYS A 126 1.54 -15.25 -13.65
C LYS A 126 2.07 -16.25 -14.67
N SER A 127 3.29 -16.75 -14.49
CA SER A 127 3.91 -17.69 -15.44
C SER A 127 3.18 -19.04 -15.52
N ILE A 128 2.55 -19.48 -14.44
CA ILE A 128 1.73 -20.70 -14.41
C ILE A 128 0.34 -20.44 -15.03
N SER A 129 -0.14 -19.20 -14.98
CA SER A 129 -1.47 -18.77 -15.43
C SER A 129 -1.52 -18.27 -16.88
N GLU A 130 -0.47 -18.52 -17.67
CA GLU A 130 -0.35 -18.10 -19.09
C GLU A 130 -1.32 -18.82 -20.05
N THR A 131 -2.29 -19.58 -19.55
CA THR A 131 -3.41 -20.03 -20.38
C THR A 131 -4.32 -18.83 -20.69
N ALA A 132 -4.72 -18.67 -21.96
CA ALA A 132 -5.45 -17.49 -22.46
C ALA A 132 -6.74 -17.13 -21.68
N VAL A 133 -7.28 -18.07 -20.91
CA VAL A 133 -8.48 -17.90 -20.09
C VAL A 133 -8.17 -17.32 -18.70
N LEU A 134 -7.04 -17.69 -18.08
CA LEU A 134 -6.69 -17.24 -16.74
C LEU A 134 -5.90 -15.92 -16.72
N SER A 135 -5.19 -15.58 -17.79
CA SER A 135 -4.35 -14.37 -17.83
C SER A 135 -5.12 -13.06 -17.58
N PRO A 136 -6.33 -12.83 -18.14
CA PRO A 136 -7.10 -11.61 -17.83
C PRO A 136 -7.59 -11.58 -16.38
N ALA A 137 -7.97 -12.73 -15.82
CA ALA A 137 -8.47 -12.81 -14.45
C ALA A 137 -7.36 -12.48 -13.42
N VAL A 138 -6.14 -12.98 -13.65
CA VAL A 138 -4.98 -12.65 -12.81
C VAL A 138 -4.64 -11.16 -12.90
N ALA A 139 -4.64 -10.57 -14.10
CA ALA A 139 -4.36 -9.14 -14.27
C ALA A 139 -5.37 -8.25 -13.53
N VAL A 140 -6.67 -8.59 -13.60
CA VAL A 140 -7.71 -7.87 -12.85
C VAL A 140 -7.51 -8.03 -11.33
N ALA A 141 -7.17 -9.24 -10.88
CA ALA A 141 -6.92 -9.49 -9.46
C ALA A 141 -5.73 -8.68 -8.94
N GLU A 142 -4.66 -8.54 -9.72
CA GLU A 142 -3.50 -7.73 -9.37
C GLU A 142 -3.85 -6.24 -9.28
N ASP A 143 -4.53 -5.69 -10.30
CA ASP A 143 -4.91 -4.27 -10.31
C ASP A 143 -5.86 -3.95 -9.15
N THR A 144 -6.79 -4.85 -8.89
CA THR A 144 -7.75 -4.72 -7.79
C THR A 144 -7.03 -4.78 -6.44
N THR A 145 -6.12 -5.74 -6.25
CA THR A 145 -5.41 -5.92 -4.98
C THR A 145 -4.41 -4.77 -4.73
N ALA A 146 -3.67 -4.38 -5.76
CA ALA A 146 -2.72 -3.26 -5.71
C ALA A 146 -3.39 -1.91 -5.41
N THR A 147 -4.69 -1.78 -5.70
CA THR A 147 -5.44 -0.55 -5.45
C THR A 147 -6.20 -0.61 -4.13
N LEU A 148 -6.98 -1.66 -3.91
CA LEU A 148 -7.85 -1.78 -2.75
C LEU A 148 -7.08 -2.03 -1.45
N VAL A 149 -6.02 -2.83 -1.47
CA VAL A 149 -5.31 -3.19 -0.23
C VAL A 149 -4.58 -1.99 0.38
N PRO A 150 -3.82 -1.16 -0.37
CA PRO A 150 -3.23 0.06 0.19
C PRO A 150 -4.27 1.03 0.76
N ILE A 151 -5.39 1.23 0.04
CA ILE A 151 -6.49 2.07 0.50
C ILE A 151 -7.09 1.49 1.80
N ALA A 152 -7.29 0.17 1.87
CA ALA A 152 -7.79 -0.50 3.05
C ALA A 152 -6.82 -0.39 4.23
N ILE A 153 -5.50 -0.50 4.02
CA ILE A 153 -4.48 -0.34 5.07
C ILE A 153 -4.64 1.03 5.76
N PHE A 154 -4.94 2.10 5.01
CA PHE A 154 -5.16 3.42 5.60
C PHE A 154 -6.55 3.60 6.21
N LEU A 155 -7.58 2.96 5.66
CA LEU A 155 -8.96 3.11 6.14
C LEU A 155 -9.29 2.23 7.35
N ILE A 156 -8.73 1.01 7.44
CA ILE A 156 -9.06 0.02 8.47
C ILE A 156 -8.85 0.56 9.90
N PRO A 157 -7.72 1.21 10.24
CA PRO A 157 -7.53 1.80 11.57
C PRO A 157 -8.61 2.83 11.91
N MET A 158 -9.07 3.60 10.92
CA MET A 158 -10.09 4.62 11.11
C MET A 158 -11.50 4.02 11.25
N LEU A 159 -11.84 3.00 10.45
CA LEU A 159 -13.10 2.26 10.61
C LEU A 159 -13.18 1.60 11.99
N ALA A 160 -12.08 1.08 12.51
CA ALA A 160 -12.03 0.50 13.85
C ALA A 160 -12.40 1.54 14.93
N ILE A 161 -11.86 2.77 14.83
CA ILE A 161 -12.21 3.87 15.74
C ILE A 161 -13.70 4.22 15.63
N VAL A 162 -14.22 4.37 14.41
CA VAL A 162 -15.64 4.66 14.19
C VAL A 162 -16.51 3.59 14.82
N PHE A 163 -16.17 2.31 14.65
CA PHE A 163 -16.94 1.21 15.22
C PHE A 163 -16.92 1.20 16.76
N VAL A 164 -15.74 1.43 17.35
CA VAL A 164 -15.55 1.51 18.81
C VAL A 164 -16.33 2.68 19.42
N VAL A 165 -16.52 3.79 18.71
CA VAL A 165 -17.32 4.93 19.18
C VAL A 165 -18.81 4.72 18.91
N LEU A 166 -19.18 4.29 17.71
CA LEU A 166 -20.57 4.20 17.24
C LEU A 166 -21.36 3.13 18.00
N VAL A 167 -20.76 1.96 18.25
CA VAL A 167 -21.44 0.84 18.94
C VAL A 167 -21.90 1.22 20.36
N PRO A 168 -21.05 1.75 21.26
CA PRO A 168 -21.50 2.18 22.57
C PRO A 168 -22.49 3.35 22.50
N LEU A 169 -22.37 4.25 21.52
CA LEU A 169 -23.30 5.36 21.33
C LEU A 169 -24.69 4.86 20.91
N LEU A 170 -24.78 3.88 20.01
CA LEU A 170 -26.02 3.20 19.64
C LEU A 170 -26.63 2.44 20.82
N ILE A 171 -25.81 1.73 21.61
CA ILE A 171 -26.25 1.06 22.84
C ILE A 171 -26.81 2.08 23.83
N PHE A 172 -26.13 3.22 24.04
CA PHE A 172 -26.59 4.29 24.92
C PHE A 172 -27.91 4.90 24.45
N ILE A 173 -28.04 5.23 23.16
CA ILE A 173 -29.29 5.74 22.57
C ILE A 173 -30.41 4.73 22.75
N TYR A 174 -30.15 3.45 22.50
CA TYR A 174 -31.13 2.38 22.65
C TYR A 174 -31.58 2.23 24.12
N TYR A 175 -30.65 2.21 25.07
CA TYR A 175 -30.95 2.16 26.50
C TYR A 175 -31.75 3.37 26.99
N ASN A 176 -31.38 4.59 26.56
CA ASN A 176 -32.10 5.81 26.93
C ASN A 176 -33.50 5.88 26.30
N LYS A 177 -33.67 5.40 25.06
CA LYS A 177 -35.00 5.27 24.43
C LYS A 177 -35.88 4.26 25.17
N ARG A 178 -35.30 3.19 25.74
CA ARG A 178 -36.04 2.18 26.50
C ARG A 178 -36.45 2.69 27.89
N LYS A 179 -35.58 3.44 28.59
CA LYS A 179 -35.92 4.08 29.88
C LYS A 179 -37.06 5.11 29.75
N ARG A 180 -37.08 5.91 28.66
CA ARG A 180 -38.14 6.90 28.41
C ARG A 180 -39.51 6.30 28.04
N ARG A 181 -39.58 5.01 27.71
CA ARG A 181 -40.84 4.30 27.40
C ARG A 181 -41.39 3.51 28.59
N ALA A 182 -40.64 3.41 29.68
CA ALA A 182 -41.01 2.67 30.89
C ALA A 182 -41.44 3.59 32.05
N VAL A 183 -41.45 4.91 31.82
CA VAL A 183 -42.04 5.96 32.67
C VAL A 183 -43.23 6.52 31.91
#